data_AF-A0AAJ7L6P2-F1
#
_entry.id   AF-A0AAJ7L6P2-F1
#
_cell.length_a   1.000
_cell.length_b   1.000
_cell.length_c   1.000
_cell.angle_alpha   90.00
_cell.angle_beta   90.00
_cell.angle_gamma   90.00
#
_symmetry.space_group_name_H-M   'P 1'
#
loop_
_entity.id
_entity.type
_entity.pdbx_description
1 polymer ?
#
loop_
_entity_poly.entity_id
_entity_poly.type
_entity_poly.pdbx_seq_one_letter_code
_entity_poly.pdbx_strand_id
1 'polypeptide(L)'
;MSELEPELPEELMPAMNHSKDNYIDRLIGAEIVRAPARFPIAMWSVYQRTVDGEARTNNLAEAAHRRLQGGFGLDHPSLRKFIDGIRKVQQSRDVTYARYVAGYNPEPKR
;
A
#
# COMPACT_ATOMS: atom_id res chain seq x y z
N MET A 1 1.17 18.35 -11.38
CA MET A 1 0.58 17.64 -12.54
C MET A 1 0.32 18.55 -13.72
N SER A 2 -0.11 19.80 -13.51
CA SER A 2 -0.18 20.82 -14.57
C SER A 2 1.18 21.10 -15.25
N GLU A 3 2.29 20.93 -14.53
CA GLU A 3 3.64 21.14 -15.07
C GLU A 3 4.14 20.06 -16.03
N LEU A 4 3.55 18.85 -15.99
CA LEU A 4 3.97 17.71 -16.81
C LEU A 4 3.04 17.46 -18.01
N GLU A 5 1.91 18.18 -18.05
CA GLU A 5 0.94 18.12 -19.13
C GLU A 5 1.49 18.55 -20.50
N PRO A 6 2.36 19.57 -20.63
CA PRO A 6 2.93 19.93 -21.93
C PRO A 6 3.98 18.93 -22.44
N GLU A 7 4.52 18.08 -21.57
CA GLU A 7 5.53 17.06 -21.90
C GLU A 7 4.89 15.70 -22.26
N LEU A 8 3.56 15.59 -22.16
CA LEU A 8 2.85 14.33 -22.36
C LEU A 8 2.55 14.13 -23.86
N PRO A 9 2.86 12.95 -24.44
CA PRO A 9 2.45 12.60 -25.79
C PRO A 9 0.93 12.76 -25.99
N GLU A 10 0.53 13.24 -27.17
CA GLU A 10 -0.88 13.53 -27.48
C GLU A 10 -1.75 12.27 -27.36
N GLU A 11 -1.19 11.09 -27.63
CA GLU A 11 -1.88 9.80 -27.53
C GLU A 11 -2.29 9.45 -26.09
N LEU A 12 -1.64 10.04 -25.08
CA LEU A 12 -1.94 9.80 -23.67
C LEU A 12 -2.87 10.86 -23.07
N MET A 13 -3.16 11.93 -23.81
CA MET A 13 -4.11 12.98 -23.38
C MET A 13 -5.50 12.44 -23.06
N PRO A 14 -6.08 11.46 -23.78
CA PRO A 14 -7.35 10.86 -23.40
C PRO A 14 -7.31 10.19 -22.02
N ALA A 15 -6.22 9.49 -21.69
CA ALA A 15 -6.06 8.85 -20.38
C ALA A 15 -5.86 9.89 -19.27
N MET A 16 -5.07 10.94 -19.53
CA MET A 16 -4.88 12.06 -18.59
C MET A 16 -6.19 12.78 -18.30
N ASN A 17 -6.96 13.10 -19.34
CA ASN A 17 -8.26 13.75 -19.19
C ASN A 17 -9.24 12.86 -18.44
N HIS A 18 -9.25 11.55 -18.70
CA HIS A 18 -10.05 10.62 -17.92
C HIS A 18 -9.70 10.66 -16.43
N SER A 19 -8.41 10.68 -16.06
CA SER A 19 -7.99 10.82 -14.67
C SER A 19 -8.43 12.16 -14.05
N LYS A 20 -8.32 13.25 -14.80
CA LYS A 20 -8.75 14.60 -14.39
C LYS A 20 -10.26 14.81 -14.32
N ASP A 21 -11.05 14.06 -15.05
CA ASP A 21 -12.50 14.20 -14.96
C ASP A 21 -13.06 13.30 -13.83
N ASN A 22 -12.41 12.17 -13.55
CA ASN A 22 -12.91 11.18 -12.60
C ASN A 22 -12.32 11.29 -11.19
N TYR A 23 -11.02 11.59 -11.06
CA TYR A 23 -10.29 11.41 -9.81
C TYR A 23 -9.55 12.67 -9.32
N ILE A 24 -9.28 13.63 -10.20
CA ILE A 24 -8.56 14.87 -9.87
C ILE A 24 -9.46 16.04 -10.24
N ASP A 25 -9.28 17.22 -9.66
CA ASP A 25 -10.07 18.39 -10.04
C ASP A 25 -9.57 18.98 -11.37
N ARG A 26 -10.50 19.39 -12.24
CA ARG A 26 -10.18 20.03 -13.51
C ARG A 26 -10.14 21.55 -13.37
N LEU A 27 -9.12 22.19 -13.94
CA LEU A 27 -9.09 23.65 -14.06
C LEU A 27 -9.97 24.06 -15.25
N ILE A 28 -10.94 24.94 -15.01
CA ILE A 28 -11.86 25.46 -16.03
C ILE A 28 -11.79 26.98 -16.04
N GLY A 29 -11.65 27.57 -17.23
CA GLY A 29 -11.80 29.00 -17.47
C GLY A 29 -10.50 29.82 -17.37
N ALA A 30 -10.60 31.09 -17.80
CA ALA A 30 -9.51 32.09 -17.70
C ALA A 30 -9.27 32.52 -16.24
N GLU A 31 -10.31 32.50 -15.41
CA GLU A 31 -10.20 32.44 -13.95
C GLU A 31 -10.11 30.96 -13.57
N ILE A 32 -9.00 30.55 -12.97
CA ILE A 32 -8.66 29.16 -12.66
C ILE A 32 -9.64 28.59 -11.62
N VAL A 33 -10.82 28.13 -12.04
CA VAL A 33 -11.81 27.51 -11.15
C VAL A 33 -11.66 25.99 -11.22
N ARG A 34 -11.46 25.36 -10.06
CA ARG A 34 -11.42 23.89 -9.93
C ARG A 34 -12.83 23.33 -9.96
N ALA A 35 -13.18 22.61 -11.02
CA ALA A 35 -14.36 21.77 -11.03
C ALA A 35 -14.08 20.49 -10.23
N PRO A 36 -14.99 20.09 -9.32
CA PRO A 36 -14.80 18.91 -8.49
C PRO A 36 -14.77 17.63 -9.33
N ALA A 37 -13.85 16.73 -8.99
CA ALA A 37 -13.79 15.40 -9.60
C ALA A 37 -15.13 14.65 -9.46
N ARG A 38 -15.50 13.84 -10.47
CA ARG A 38 -16.72 13.01 -10.44
C ARG A 38 -16.77 12.09 -9.21
N PHE A 39 -15.61 11.57 -8.80
CA PHE A 39 -15.49 10.73 -7.62
C PHE A 39 -14.64 11.44 -6.55
N PRO A 40 -15.27 12.05 -5.54
CA PRO A 40 -14.54 12.70 -4.45
C PRO A 40 -13.53 11.78 -3.79
N ILE A 41 -12.39 12.35 -3.38
CA ILE A 41 -11.29 11.63 -2.73
C ILE A 41 -11.76 10.89 -1.47
N ALA A 42 -12.76 11.42 -0.77
CA ALA A 42 -13.37 10.80 0.40
C ALA A 42 -13.99 9.41 0.14
N MET A 43 -14.32 9.08 -1.12
CA MET A 43 -14.92 7.80 -1.49
C MET A 43 -13.89 6.72 -1.81
N TRP A 44 -12.60 7.06 -1.82
CA TRP A 44 -11.55 6.13 -2.19
C TRP A 44 -11.38 5.07 -1.09
N SER A 45 -11.18 3.81 -1.49
CA SER A 45 -11.00 2.69 -0.54
C SER A 45 -9.81 2.86 0.41
N VAL A 46 -8.84 3.71 0.04
CA VAL A 46 -7.65 4.03 0.83
C VAL A 46 -7.72 5.41 1.50
N TYR A 47 -8.84 6.13 1.39
CA TYR A 47 -8.97 7.51 1.88
C TYR A 47 -8.65 7.62 3.37
N GLN A 48 -9.41 6.90 4.21
CA GLN A 48 -9.28 6.97 5.66
C GLN A 48 -7.88 6.52 6.10
N ARG A 49 -7.37 5.41 5.53
CA ARG A 49 -5.99 4.94 5.77
C ARG A 49 -4.94 5.99 5.43
N THR A 50 -5.16 6.78 4.38
CA THR A 50 -4.23 7.85 3.99
C THR A 50 -4.27 9.01 4.97
N VAL A 51 -5.47 9.39 5.44
CA VAL A 51 -5.65 10.42 6.47
C VAL A 51 -5.01 10.00 7.80
N ASP A 52 -5.16 8.73 8.15
CA ASP A 52 -4.66 8.17 9.41
C ASP A 52 -3.16 7.79 9.35
N GLY A 53 -2.50 7.98 8.20
CA GLY A 53 -1.10 7.64 8.01
C GLY A 53 -0.81 6.13 7.98
N GLU A 54 -1.84 5.31 7.77
CA GLU A 54 -1.75 3.86 7.69
C GLU A 54 -1.19 3.37 6.36
N ALA A 55 -0.85 2.08 6.30
CA ALA A 55 -0.41 1.44 5.07
C ALA A 55 -1.53 1.47 4.01
N ARG A 56 -1.25 2.17 2.91
CA ARG A 56 -2.17 2.34 1.76
C ARG A 56 -2.25 1.10 0.86
N THR A 57 -1.27 0.23 0.93
CA THR A 57 -1.14 -0.97 0.08
C THR A 57 -1.14 -2.24 0.92
N ASN A 58 -1.37 -3.37 0.26
CA ASN A 58 -1.30 -4.69 0.88
C ASN A 58 0.14 -5.14 1.20
N ASN A 59 1.14 -4.24 1.08
CA ASN A 59 2.56 -4.57 1.22
C ASN A 59 2.89 -5.27 2.54
N LEU A 60 2.20 -4.91 3.63
CA LEU A 60 2.39 -5.56 4.93
C LEU A 60 1.87 -7.00 4.93
N ALA A 61 0.68 -7.24 4.40
CA ALA A 61 0.13 -8.60 4.34
C ALA A 61 0.89 -9.45 3.32
N GLU A 62 1.30 -8.89 2.18
CA GLU A 62 2.16 -9.57 1.22
C GLU A 62 3.54 -9.90 1.80
N ALA A 63 4.15 -8.99 2.56
CA ALA A 63 5.42 -9.25 3.23
C ALA A 63 5.26 -10.34 4.30
N ALA A 64 4.16 -10.34 5.04
CA ALA A 64 3.82 -11.41 5.98
C ALA A 64 3.61 -12.73 5.25
N HIS A 65 2.88 -12.74 4.14
CA HIS A 65 2.65 -13.92 3.30
C HIS A 65 3.95 -14.47 2.73
N ARG A 66 4.83 -13.62 2.17
CA ARG A 66 6.17 -14.01 1.68
C ARG A 66 7.03 -14.61 2.79
N ARG A 67 7.02 -14.02 3.99
CA ARG A 67 7.72 -14.58 5.16
C ARG A 67 7.17 -15.95 5.56
N LEU A 68 5.84 -16.09 5.53
CA LEU A 68 5.17 -17.36 5.82
C LEU A 68 5.55 -18.41 4.77
N GLN A 69 5.48 -18.10 3.48
CA GLN A 69 5.91 -18.99 2.39
C GLN A 69 7.37 -19.45 2.58
N GLY A 70 8.28 -18.51 2.87
CA GLY A 70 9.69 -18.84 3.16
C GLY A 70 9.87 -19.71 4.41
N GLY A 71 9.00 -19.57 5.41
CA GLY A 71 8.99 -20.41 6.61
C GLY A 71 8.39 -21.80 6.42
N PHE A 72 7.44 -21.96 5.48
CA PHE A 72 6.77 -23.22 5.18
C PHE A 72 7.55 -24.11 4.20
N GLY A 73 8.30 -23.52 3.26
CA GLY A 73 9.12 -24.27 2.29
C GLY A 73 8.34 -25.27 1.42
N LEU A 74 7.02 -25.15 1.35
CA LEU A 74 6.11 -26.07 0.68
C LEU A 74 5.01 -25.27 -0.01
N ASP A 75 4.77 -25.56 -1.29
CA ASP A 75 3.75 -24.89 -2.11
C ASP A 75 2.32 -25.18 -1.58
N HIS A 76 2.12 -26.38 -1.02
CA HIS A 76 0.84 -26.85 -0.48
C HIS A 76 1.05 -27.56 0.87
N PRO A 77 1.20 -26.82 1.98
CA PRO A 77 1.32 -27.44 3.30
C PRO A 77 -0.02 -28.06 3.71
N SER A 78 0.02 -29.27 4.31
CA SER A 78 -1.15 -29.79 5.01
C SER A 78 -1.52 -28.86 6.18
N LEU A 79 -2.79 -28.88 6.62
CA LEU A 79 -3.26 -28.03 7.72
C LEU A 79 -2.35 -28.12 8.96
N ARG A 80 -1.82 -29.32 9.25
CA ARG A 80 -0.89 -29.52 10.35
C ARG A 80 0.43 -28.76 10.17
N LYS A 81 1.06 -28.90 9.00
CA LYS A 81 2.31 -28.18 8.66
C LYS A 81 2.08 -26.67 8.65
N PHE A 82 0.90 -26.23 8.22
CA PHE A 82 0.49 -24.84 8.29
C PHE A 82 0.41 -24.31 9.73
N ILE A 83 -0.27 -25.03 10.62
CA ILE A 83 -0.35 -24.66 12.05
C ILE A 83 1.05 -24.65 12.69
N ASP A 84 1.88 -25.65 12.41
CA ASP A 84 3.21 -25.76 13.00
C ASP A 84 4.13 -24.62 12.51
N GLY A 85 4.05 -24.21 11.25
CA GLY A 85 4.82 -23.05 10.77
C GLY A 85 4.29 -21.70 11.27
N ILE A 86 2.98 -21.54 11.49
CA ILE A 86 2.45 -20.34 12.20
C ILE A 86 3.06 -20.26 13.60
N ARG A 87 3.06 -21.36 14.37
CA ARG A 87 3.66 -21.39 15.72
C ARG A 87 5.13 -20.98 15.69
N LYS A 88 5.89 -21.47 14.71
CA LYS A 88 7.32 -21.14 14.56
C LYS A 88 7.54 -19.65 14.26
N VAL A 89 6.75 -19.07 13.35
CA VAL A 89 6.82 -17.63 13.03
C VAL A 89 6.42 -16.80 14.25
N GLN A 90 5.35 -17.17 14.95
CA GLN A 90 4.91 -16.50 16.17
C GLN A 90 6.01 -16.49 17.24
N GLN A 91 6.59 -17.65 17.53
CA GLN A 91 7.66 -17.78 18.52
C GLN A 91 8.87 -16.87 18.20
N SER A 92 9.27 -16.79 16.93
CA SER A 92 10.35 -15.89 16.49
C SER A 92 9.99 -14.41 16.67
N ARG A 93 8.73 -14.03 16.43
CA ARG A 93 8.23 -12.67 16.65
C ARG A 93 8.16 -12.33 18.14
N ASP A 94 7.69 -13.24 18.97
CA ASP A 94 7.60 -13.05 20.42
C ASP A 94 8.98 -12.81 21.04
N VAL A 95 10.00 -13.56 20.60
CA VAL A 95 11.40 -13.33 21.02
C VAL A 95 11.88 -11.94 20.59
N THR A 96 11.58 -11.54 19.34
CA THR A 96 11.96 -10.20 18.84
C THR A 96 11.28 -9.10 19.64
N TYR A 97 9.99 -9.28 19.95
CA TYR A 97 9.19 -8.34 20.72
C TYR A 97 9.68 -8.24 22.17
N ALA A 98 9.97 -9.37 22.82
CA ALA A 98 10.53 -9.40 24.17
C ALA A 98 11.87 -8.66 24.25
N ARG A 99 12.75 -8.84 23.25
CA ARG A 99 14.01 -8.08 23.15
C ARG A 99 13.77 -6.58 23.00
N TYR A 100 12.80 -6.19 22.16
CA TYR A 100 12.42 -4.79 22.00
C TYR A 100 11.90 -4.18 23.32
N VAL A 101 11.00 -4.86 24.01
CA VAL A 101 10.46 -4.42 25.32
C VAL A 101 11.58 -4.33 26.37
N ALA A 102 12.57 -5.22 26.33
CA ALA A 102 13.74 -5.17 27.20
C ALA A 102 14.77 -4.08 26.81
N GLY A 103 14.49 -3.25 25.79
CA GLY A 103 15.33 -2.12 25.39
C GLY A 103 16.53 -2.50 24.49
N TYR A 104 16.57 -3.73 23.96
CA TYR A 104 17.61 -4.09 22.98
C TYR A 104 17.35 -3.41 21.63
N ASN A 105 18.42 -2.94 21.00
CA ASN A 105 18.34 -2.39 19.65
C ASN A 105 17.92 -3.45 18.64
N PRO A 106 17.15 -3.06 17.60
CA PRO A 106 16.73 -3.98 16.55
C PRO A 106 17.95 -4.55 15.82
N GLU A 107 17.87 -5.83 15.44
CA GLU A 107 18.93 -6.42 14.63
C GLU A 107 19.04 -5.70 13.27
N PRO A 108 20.26 -5.47 12.76
CA PRO A 108 20.46 -4.82 11.48
C PRO A 108 19.75 -5.59 10.36
N LYS A 109 19.10 -4.86 9.45
CA LYS A 109 18.46 -5.47 8.27
C LYS A 109 19.52 -6.20 7.44
N ARG A 110 19.34 -7.51 7.27
CA ARG A 110 20.00 -8.31 6.23
C ARG A 110 19.38 -8.04 4.86
#